data_AF-A0A951HJ21-F1
#
_entry.id   AF-A0A951HJ21-F1
#
_cell.length_a   1.000
_cell.length_b   1.000
_cell.length_c   1.000
_cell.angle_alpha   90.00
_cell.angle_beta   90.00
_cell.angle_gamma   90.00
#
_symmetry.space_group_name_H-M   'P 1'
#
loop_
_entity.id
_entity.type
_entity.pdbx_description
1 polymer ?
#
loop_
_entity_poly.entity_id
_entity_poly.type
_entity_poly.pdbx_seq_one_letter_code
_entity_poly.pdbx_strand_id
1 'polypeptide(L)'
;MPNFDGGHYFYTGLFPVRLDSVQRADGSYTVPSHLLRETLATLPNFSESAGAIRTSPFARCHSTHFVRLAVIDEPAFNGRDPVDALKQAVKGIDLLEHQPVDHFSRAWLLFTADFDAVDAGARDRWAAGLWDLMQPELHEIFRHCERFEGVKDGEGFAAHLARGQVETTMSFNDYWIEPPPFPSLSAGAILGVTGIVLLVFLGLGWLVQRQLHTGWWIWPVAALLGLAAGLWAAYKFVNARGAKPFPTAPNSDLKSVLKGLYLQQNLVRFVIEQQGAAPADLHKAFGDFLARTRPADVDQSTQPPGVLHA
;
A
#
# COMPACT_ATOMS: atom_id res chain seq x y z
N MET A 1 5.97 2.62 -7.94
CA MET A 1 5.97 1.50 -6.98
C MET A 1 4.54 1.05 -6.83
N PRO A 2 4.22 -0.24 -7.04
CA PRO A 2 2.84 -0.60 -7.19
C PRO A 2 2.17 -0.55 -5.82
N ASN A 3 0.99 0.08 -5.78
CA ASN A 3 0.03 -0.08 -4.69
C ASN A 3 -0.44 -1.54 -4.51
N PHE A 4 0.22 -2.49 -5.16
CA PHE A 4 -0.04 -3.92 -5.15
C PHE A 4 1.31 -4.64 -5.05
N ASP A 5 1.56 -5.32 -3.93
CA ASP A 5 2.78 -6.06 -3.69
C ASP A 5 2.55 -7.22 -2.73
N GLY A 6 3.30 -8.32 -2.91
CA GLY A 6 3.25 -9.46 -1.99
C GLY A 6 1.87 -10.13 -1.81
N GLY A 7 0.95 -9.97 -2.77
CA GLY A 7 -0.44 -10.45 -2.67
C GLY A 7 -1.39 -9.52 -1.91
N HIS A 8 -0.97 -8.28 -1.67
CA HIS A 8 -1.72 -7.26 -0.94
C HIS A 8 -1.81 -5.99 -1.75
N TYR A 9 -2.90 -5.25 -1.58
CA TYR A 9 -3.06 -3.92 -2.10
C TYR A 9 -2.95 -2.90 -0.97
N PHE A 10 -2.13 -1.87 -1.18
CA PHE A 10 -1.86 -0.77 -0.27
C PHE A 10 -2.52 0.48 -0.84
N TYR A 11 -3.79 0.66 -0.50
CA TYR A 11 -4.54 1.83 -0.94
C TYR A 11 -4.18 3.03 -0.07
N THR A 12 -3.79 4.13 -0.71
CA THR A 12 -3.69 5.45 -0.08
C THR A 12 -4.46 6.43 -0.94
N GLY A 13 -5.49 7.04 -0.38
CA GLY A 13 -6.34 8.02 -1.02
C GLY A 13 -6.35 9.34 -0.27
N LEU A 14 -6.31 10.45 -1.00
CA LEU A 14 -6.52 11.80 -0.50
C LEU A 14 -7.76 12.39 -1.17
N PHE A 15 -8.75 12.76 -0.35
CA PHE A 15 -10.00 13.33 -0.83
C PHE A 15 -10.19 14.74 -0.30
N PRO A 16 -10.35 15.76 -1.17
CA PRO A 16 -10.48 17.12 -0.70
C PRO A 16 -11.82 17.29 0.00
N VAL A 17 -11.80 17.85 1.21
CA VAL A 17 -13.01 18.15 1.96
C VAL A 17 -13.68 19.39 1.35
N ARG A 18 -15.02 19.39 1.33
CA ARG A 18 -15.81 20.52 0.85
C ARG A 18 -15.61 21.75 1.73
N LEU A 19 -15.74 22.94 1.12
CA LEU A 19 -15.62 24.22 1.82
C LEU A 19 -16.97 24.87 2.15
N ASP A 20 -18.03 24.48 1.43
CA ASP A 20 -19.34 25.10 1.59
C ASP A 20 -19.91 24.85 2.98
N SER A 21 -20.33 25.92 3.66
CA SER A 21 -20.93 25.81 4.99
C SER A 21 -22.21 25.00 4.95
N VAL A 22 -22.39 24.12 5.94
CA VAL A 22 -23.59 23.30 6.09
C VAL A 22 -24.40 23.82 7.28
N GLN A 23 -25.70 23.99 7.08
CA GLN A 23 -26.62 24.33 8.16
C GLN A 23 -27.02 23.05 8.91
N ARG A 24 -26.90 23.08 10.24
CA ARG A 24 -27.34 22.01 11.15
C ARG A 24 -28.84 22.11 11.42
N ALA A 25 -29.40 21.05 11.99
CA ALA A 25 -30.81 20.98 12.37
C ALA A 25 -31.23 22.04 13.42
N ASP A 26 -30.28 22.51 14.23
CA ASP A 26 -30.48 23.59 15.21
C ASP A 26 -30.38 25.02 14.61
N GLY A 27 -30.20 25.12 13.28
CA GLY A 27 -30.05 26.37 12.55
C GLY A 27 -28.64 26.96 12.57
N SER A 28 -27.69 26.37 13.32
CA SER A 28 -26.28 26.78 13.31
C SER A 28 -25.58 26.39 12.01
N TYR A 29 -24.49 27.09 11.66
CA TYR A 29 -23.67 26.74 10.51
C TYR A 29 -22.36 26.09 10.96
N THR A 30 -21.87 25.14 10.17
CA THR A 30 -20.61 24.45 10.39
C THR A 30 -19.87 24.20 9.09
N VAL A 31 -18.61 23.80 9.19
CA VAL A 31 -17.78 23.43 8.05
C VAL A 31 -17.79 21.90 7.86
N PRO A 32 -17.77 21.38 6.63
CA PRO A 32 -17.77 19.94 6.36
C PRO A 32 -16.62 19.18 7.03
N SER A 33 -15.47 19.83 7.25
CA SER A 33 -14.34 19.21 7.93
C SER A 33 -14.62 18.91 9.42
N HIS A 34 -15.42 19.72 10.11
CA HIS A 34 -15.87 19.41 11.47
C HIS A 34 -16.86 18.26 11.49
N LEU A 35 -17.84 18.27 10.56
CA LEU A 35 -18.81 17.17 10.44
C LEU A 35 -18.11 15.84 10.12
N LEU A 36 -17.12 15.85 9.23
CA LEU A 36 -16.32 14.67 8.93
C LEU A 36 -15.61 14.14 10.18
N ARG A 37 -15.01 15.01 11.00
CA ARG A 37 -14.39 14.60 12.28
C ARG A 37 -15.40 14.01 13.25
N GLU A 38 -16.58 14.63 13.37
CA GLU A 38 -17.68 14.09 14.18
C GLU A 38 -18.08 12.70 13.68
N THR A 39 -18.29 12.52 12.37
CA THR A 39 -18.57 11.21 11.76
C THR A 39 -17.49 10.20 12.11
N LEU A 40 -16.21 10.51 11.87
CA LEU A 40 -15.09 9.60 12.14
C LEU A 40 -14.97 9.26 13.64
N ALA A 41 -15.22 10.22 14.54
CA ALA A 41 -15.18 9.99 15.98
C ALA A 41 -16.32 9.09 16.49
N THR A 42 -17.44 9.04 15.76
CA THR A 42 -18.59 8.18 16.10
C THR A 42 -18.52 6.78 15.47
N LEU A 43 -17.63 6.57 14.50
CA LEU A 43 -17.41 5.25 13.93
C LEU A 43 -16.84 4.32 14.99
N PRO A 44 -17.40 3.10 15.13
CA PRO A 44 -16.83 2.14 16.05
C PRO A 44 -15.46 1.67 15.53
N ASN A 45 -14.53 1.51 16.46
CA ASN A 45 -13.19 0.98 16.19
C ASN A 45 -13.14 -0.54 16.48
N PHE A 46 -11.95 -1.08 16.70
CA PHE A 46 -11.80 -2.46 17.16
C PHE A 46 -12.39 -2.64 18.58
N SER A 47 -12.88 -3.83 18.88
CA SER A 47 -13.34 -4.20 20.22
C SER A 47 -12.30 -5.07 20.93
N GLU A 48 -12.03 -4.76 22.20
CA GLU A 48 -11.21 -5.58 23.11
C GLU A 48 -11.99 -6.75 23.74
N SER A 49 -13.32 -6.82 23.57
CA SER A 49 -14.16 -7.84 24.19
C SER A 49 -15.04 -8.62 23.22
N ALA A 50 -15.14 -9.93 23.48
CA ALA A 50 -16.09 -10.83 22.83
C ALA A 50 -17.52 -10.44 23.23
N GLY A 51 -18.21 -9.65 22.40
CA GLY A 51 -19.57 -9.18 22.67
C GLY A 51 -19.77 -7.67 22.70
N ALA A 52 -18.76 -6.86 22.35
CA ALA A 52 -18.98 -5.44 22.22
C ALA A 52 -20.04 -5.12 21.16
N ILE A 53 -20.92 -4.18 21.52
CA ILE A 53 -22.12 -3.80 20.79
C ILE A 53 -21.80 -3.16 19.42
N ARG A 54 -20.55 -2.71 19.19
CA ARG A 54 -20.14 -2.10 17.93
C ARG A 54 -18.69 -2.43 17.58
N THR A 55 -18.49 -3.33 16.63
CA THR A 55 -17.22 -3.55 15.92
C THR A 55 -17.10 -2.59 14.74
N SER A 56 -15.86 -2.29 14.32
CA SER A 56 -15.62 -1.52 13.10
C SER A 56 -16.40 -2.08 11.92
N PRO A 57 -17.11 -1.23 11.16
CA PRO A 57 -17.91 -1.69 10.04
C PRO A 57 -17.03 -2.29 8.93
N PHE A 58 -15.76 -1.91 8.85
CA PHE A 58 -14.78 -2.44 7.90
C PHE A 58 -14.43 -3.90 8.15
N ALA A 59 -14.63 -4.40 9.38
CA ALA A 59 -14.40 -5.80 9.73
C ALA A 59 -15.38 -6.77 9.01
N ARG A 60 -16.47 -6.25 8.43
CA ARG A 60 -17.39 -7.03 7.59
C ARG A 60 -16.73 -7.49 6.28
N CYS A 61 -15.67 -6.82 5.83
CA CYS A 61 -14.94 -7.17 4.62
C CYS A 61 -13.77 -8.11 4.97
N HIS A 62 -13.93 -9.40 4.68
CA HIS A 62 -12.97 -10.45 5.05
C HIS A 62 -11.69 -10.50 4.20
N SER A 63 -11.47 -9.50 3.33
CA SER A 63 -10.19 -9.27 2.67
C SER A 63 -9.48 -8.04 3.21
N THR A 64 -10.13 -7.23 4.07
CA THR A 64 -9.56 -5.99 4.60
C THR A 64 -8.78 -6.30 5.88
N HIS A 65 -7.46 -6.15 5.81
CA HIS A 65 -6.60 -6.32 6.97
C HIS A 65 -6.76 -5.13 7.90
N PHE A 66 -6.70 -3.93 7.32
CA PHE A 66 -6.56 -2.73 8.11
C PHE A 66 -6.98 -1.48 7.35
N VAL A 67 -7.58 -0.52 8.07
CA VAL A 67 -8.05 0.76 7.53
C VAL A 67 -7.66 1.89 8.47
N ARG A 68 -7.15 3.01 7.92
CA ARG A 68 -7.01 4.28 8.64
C ARG A 68 -7.78 5.36 7.89
N LEU A 69 -8.48 6.18 8.68
CA LEU A 69 -9.12 7.39 8.22
C LEU A 69 -8.61 8.54 9.09
N ALA A 70 -8.18 9.62 8.47
CA ALA A 70 -7.73 10.81 9.19
C ALA A 70 -8.07 12.07 8.39
N VAL A 71 -8.31 13.18 9.08
CA VAL A 71 -8.43 14.49 8.45
C VAL A 71 -7.09 15.21 8.58
N ILE A 72 -6.53 15.64 7.46
CA ILE A 72 -5.26 16.35 7.36
C ILE A 72 -5.56 17.80 6.98
N ASP A 73 -5.26 18.75 7.87
CA ASP A 73 -5.41 20.18 7.60
C ASP A 73 -4.15 20.80 7.00
N GLU A 74 -2.98 20.29 7.41
CA GLU A 74 -1.67 20.82 7.04
C GLU A 74 -0.71 19.67 6.75
N PRO A 75 0.29 19.85 5.87
CA PRO A 75 1.29 18.83 5.61
C PRO A 75 2.17 18.62 6.84
N ALA A 76 2.44 17.37 7.19
CA ALA A 76 3.33 17.04 8.31
C ALA A 76 4.79 17.45 8.04
N PHE A 77 5.19 17.49 6.77
CA PHE A 77 6.47 18.01 6.31
C PHE A 77 6.22 19.28 5.51
N ASN A 78 6.73 20.41 6.01
CA ASN A 78 6.45 21.74 5.49
C ASN A 78 7.32 22.16 4.29
N GLY A 79 7.91 21.20 3.57
CA GLY A 79 8.63 21.47 2.33
C GLY A 79 10.04 22.06 2.49
N ARG A 80 10.62 22.06 3.71
CA ARG A 80 11.99 22.56 3.90
C ARG A 80 13.00 21.67 3.18
N ASP A 81 13.71 22.23 2.21
CA ASP A 81 14.75 21.51 1.50
C ASP A 81 15.87 21.10 2.48
N PRO A 82 16.29 19.82 2.51
CA PRO A 82 17.43 19.41 3.31
C PRO A 82 18.67 20.19 2.91
N VAL A 83 19.18 20.95 3.86
CA VAL A 83 20.28 21.92 3.69
C VAL A 83 21.63 21.23 3.89
N ASP A 84 22.42 21.16 2.81
CA ASP A 84 23.86 20.85 2.89
C ASP A 84 24.62 22.16 3.11
N ALA A 85 25.09 22.38 4.33
CA ALA A 85 25.73 23.62 4.75
C ALA A 85 26.96 23.98 3.90
N LEU A 86 27.70 22.99 3.39
CA LEU A 86 28.88 23.21 2.56
C LEU A 86 28.49 23.67 1.15
N LYS A 87 27.48 23.02 0.54
CA LYS A 87 26.97 23.44 -0.77
C LYS A 87 26.31 24.81 -0.72
N GLN A 88 25.64 25.14 0.38
CA GLN A 88 24.95 26.43 0.56
C GLN A 88 25.94 27.58 0.80
N ALA A 89 27.01 27.34 1.58
CA ALA A 89 28.09 28.30 1.76
C ALA A 89 28.79 28.63 0.43
N VAL A 90 29.02 27.63 -0.43
CA VAL A 90 29.58 27.85 -1.78
C VAL A 90 28.62 28.62 -2.69
N LYS A 91 27.31 28.42 -2.54
CA LYS A 91 26.27 29.12 -3.32
C LYS A 91 25.88 30.49 -2.76
N GLY A 92 26.41 30.89 -1.60
CA GLY A 92 26.10 32.16 -0.94
C GLY A 92 24.64 32.29 -0.52
N ILE A 93 23.97 31.18 -0.22
CA ILE A 93 22.57 31.19 0.22
C ILE A 93 22.51 31.54 1.71
N ASP A 94 21.69 32.53 2.08
CA ASP A 94 21.47 32.90 3.47
C ASP A 94 20.55 31.88 4.16
N LEU A 95 21.13 31.12 5.10
CA LEU A 95 20.41 30.10 5.87
C LEU A 95 19.47 30.70 6.95
N LEU A 96 19.55 32.01 7.18
CA LEU A 96 18.67 32.73 8.11
C LEU A 96 17.38 33.20 7.44
N GLU A 97 17.32 33.22 6.11
CA GLU A 97 16.09 33.51 5.38
C GLU A 97 15.14 32.31 5.47
N HIS A 98 13.91 32.56 5.92
CA HIS A 98 12.92 31.50 6.08
C HIS A 98 12.47 30.98 4.72
N GLN A 99 12.60 29.67 4.51
CA GLN A 99 12.03 29.00 3.35
C GLN A 99 10.49 29.06 3.40
N PRO A 100 9.82 29.09 2.23
CA PRO A 100 8.36 28.99 2.17
C PRO A 100 7.90 27.70 2.84
N VAL A 101 6.79 27.80 3.57
CA VAL A 101 6.14 26.68 4.25
C VAL A 101 5.00 26.24 3.35
N ASP A 102 5.02 24.96 2.96
CA ASP A 102 3.90 24.39 2.21
C ASP A 102 2.65 24.29 3.10
N HIS A 103 1.52 24.71 2.54
CA HIS A 103 0.21 24.65 3.19
C HIS A 103 -0.81 24.01 2.25
N PHE A 104 -1.80 23.31 2.81
CA PHE A 104 -2.93 22.85 2.01
C PHE A 104 -3.97 23.96 1.87
N SER A 105 -4.60 24.05 0.69
CA SER A 105 -5.67 25.01 0.43
C SER A 105 -6.98 24.69 1.17
N ARG A 106 -7.08 23.50 1.78
CA ARG A 106 -8.25 22.95 2.47
C ARG A 106 -7.85 21.70 3.24
N ALA A 107 -8.73 21.24 4.12
CA ALA A 107 -8.61 19.93 4.75
C ALA A 107 -8.79 18.79 3.73
N TRP A 108 -8.13 17.66 3.99
CA TRP A 108 -8.20 16.44 3.19
C TRP A 108 -8.57 15.24 4.06
N LEU A 109 -9.42 14.35 3.56
CA LEU A 109 -9.58 13.02 4.12
C LEU A 109 -8.47 12.12 3.57
N LEU A 110 -7.60 11.65 4.45
CA LEU A 110 -6.74 10.51 4.20
C LEU A 110 -7.53 9.23 4.44
N PHE A 111 -7.57 8.36 3.43
CA PHE A 111 -8.08 7.01 3.54
C PHE A 111 -7.01 6.03 3.12
N THR A 112 -6.50 5.25 4.06
CA THR A 112 -5.58 4.15 3.77
C THR A 112 -6.25 2.82 4.06
N ALA A 113 -6.04 1.83 3.19
CA ALA A 113 -6.54 0.48 3.40
C ALA A 113 -5.54 -0.56 2.87
N ASP A 114 -5.32 -1.59 3.67
CA ASP A 114 -4.53 -2.76 3.29
C ASP A 114 -5.48 -3.95 3.14
N PHE A 115 -5.44 -4.62 2.01
CA PHE A 115 -6.34 -5.75 1.73
C PHE A 115 -5.74 -6.80 0.81
N ASP A 116 -6.26 -8.02 0.90
CA ASP A 116 -5.87 -9.14 0.04
C ASP A 116 -6.13 -8.81 -1.42
N ALA A 117 -5.14 -9.04 -2.28
CA ALA A 117 -5.24 -8.78 -3.70
C ALA A 117 -4.55 -9.85 -4.53
N VAL A 118 -5.21 -10.20 -5.64
CA VAL A 118 -4.67 -11.14 -6.63
C VAL A 118 -4.02 -10.43 -7.82
N ASP A 119 -4.42 -9.18 -8.07
CA ASP A 119 -3.95 -8.36 -9.18
C ASP A 119 -4.20 -6.86 -8.91
N ALA A 120 -3.69 -5.99 -9.79
CA ALA A 120 -3.87 -4.55 -9.67
C ALA A 120 -5.32 -4.06 -9.82
N GLY A 121 -6.19 -4.85 -10.46
CA GLY A 121 -7.63 -4.58 -10.56
C GLY A 121 -8.42 -4.97 -9.31
N ALA A 122 -7.77 -5.59 -8.32
CA ALA A 122 -8.39 -5.95 -7.04
C ALA A 122 -8.95 -4.73 -6.30
N ARG A 123 -8.38 -3.53 -6.49
CA ARG A 123 -8.89 -2.28 -5.89
C ARG A 123 -10.36 -2.05 -6.20
N ASP A 124 -10.75 -2.14 -7.48
CA ASP A 124 -12.11 -1.79 -7.88
C ASP A 124 -13.11 -2.84 -7.40
N ARG A 125 -12.71 -4.11 -7.42
CA ARG A 125 -13.51 -5.21 -6.86
C ARG A 125 -13.69 -5.08 -5.35
N TRP A 126 -12.61 -4.77 -4.65
CA TRP A 126 -12.63 -4.52 -3.20
C TRP A 126 -13.51 -3.30 -2.88
N ALA A 127 -13.37 -2.20 -3.60
CA ALA A 127 -14.16 -0.99 -3.39
C ALA A 127 -15.66 -1.24 -3.62
N ALA A 128 -16.01 -1.94 -4.70
CA ALA A 128 -17.40 -2.32 -4.98
C ALA A 128 -17.96 -3.25 -3.88
N GLY A 129 -17.21 -4.28 -3.48
CA GLY A 129 -17.63 -5.16 -2.38
C GLY A 129 -17.76 -4.43 -1.04
N LEU A 130 -16.87 -3.48 -0.77
CA LEU A 130 -16.95 -2.64 0.42
C LEU A 130 -18.21 -1.78 0.39
N TRP A 131 -18.54 -1.19 -0.76
CA TRP A 131 -19.78 -0.46 -0.95
C TRP A 131 -21.01 -1.33 -0.63
N ASP A 132 -21.09 -2.53 -1.17
CA ASP A 132 -22.21 -3.44 -0.92
C ASP A 132 -22.36 -3.81 0.55
N LEU A 133 -21.25 -3.90 1.29
CA LEU A 133 -21.23 -4.29 2.71
C LEU A 133 -21.55 -3.13 3.67
N MET A 134 -21.17 -1.89 3.32
CA MET A 134 -21.17 -0.75 4.25
C MET A 134 -21.48 0.59 3.59
N GLN A 135 -22.31 0.60 2.56
CA GLN A 135 -22.75 1.81 1.87
C GLN A 135 -23.15 2.95 2.83
N PRO A 136 -23.99 2.73 3.87
CA PRO A 136 -24.44 3.83 4.72
C PRO A 136 -23.27 4.52 5.43
N GLU A 137 -22.32 3.74 5.96
CA GLU A 137 -21.15 4.30 6.64
C GLU A 137 -20.22 5.03 5.66
N LEU A 138 -19.98 4.46 4.48
CA LEU A 138 -19.19 5.12 3.44
C LEU A 138 -19.84 6.44 3.00
N HIS A 139 -21.16 6.46 2.84
CA HIS A 139 -21.87 7.68 2.47
C HIS A 139 -21.75 8.77 3.54
N GLU A 140 -21.89 8.42 4.83
CA GLU A 140 -21.72 9.36 5.93
C GLU A 140 -20.31 9.96 6.00
N ILE A 141 -19.28 9.21 5.62
CA ILE A 141 -17.89 9.68 5.56
C ILE A 141 -17.70 10.58 4.33
N PHE A 142 -17.95 10.05 3.14
CA PHE A 142 -17.53 10.67 1.89
C PHE A 142 -18.44 11.80 1.40
N ARG A 143 -19.68 11.95 1.90
CA ARG A 143 -20.55 13.09 1.56
C ARG A 143 -19.94 14.46 1.88
N HIS A 144 -18.97 14.49 2.81
CA HIS A 144 -18.24 15.69 3.19
C HIS A 144 -17.06 16.00 2.24
N CYS A 145 -16.75 15.09 1.31
CA CYS A 145 -15.69 15.24 0.32
C CYS A 145 -16.24 15.73 -1.03
N GLU A 146 -15.38 16.42 -1.77
CA GLU A 146 -15.66 16.90 -3.12
C GLU A 146 -15.98 15.75 -4.08
N ARG A 147 -16.88 16.01 -5.04
CA ARG A 147 -17.21 15.08 -6.14
C ARG A 147 -17.68 13.68 -5.70
N PHE A 148 -18.24 13.57 -4.49
CA PHE A 148 -18.90 12.35 -4.02
C PHE A 148 -20.41 12.33 -4.33
N GLU A 149 -21.04 13.49 -4.54
CA GLU A 149 -22.50 13.62 -4.75
C GLU A 149 -23.07 12.75 -5.89
N GLY A 150 -22.24 12.39 -6.88
CA GLY A 150 -22.62 11.53 -8.01
C GLY A 150 -22.45 10.03 -7.76
N VAL A 151 -21.90 9.60 -6.62
CA VAL A 151 -21.63 8.19 -6.31
C VAL A 151 -22.90 7.52 -5.79
N LYS A 152 -23.37 6.49 -6.51
CA LYS A 152 -24.64 5.81 -6.21
C LYS A 152 -24.51 4.30 -6.04
N ASP A 153 -23.41 3.73 -6.51
CA ASP A 153 -23.14 2.30 -6.57
C ASP A 153 -21.65 2.01 -6.34
N GLY A 154 -21.32 0.72 -6.26
CA GLY A 154 -19.95 0.26 -6.02
C GLY A 154 -18.98 0.64 -7.14
N GLU A 155 -19.42 0.69 -8.40
CA GLU A 155 -18.60 1.13 -9.53
C GLU A 155 -18.26 2.62 -9.41
N GLY A 156 -19.25 3.46 -9.10
CA GLY A 156 -19.05 4.87 -8.83
C GLY A 156 -18.11 5.12 -7.65
N PHE A 157 -18.19 4.28 -6.62
CA PHE A 157 -17.29 4.35 -5.47
C PHE A 157 -15.86 3.93 -5.82
N ALA A 158 -15.68 2.83 -6.57
CA ALA A 158 -14.39 2.42 -7.09
C ALA A 158 -13.74 3.53 -7.94
N ALA A 159 -14.51 4.14 -8.85
CA ALA A 159 -14.06 5.27 -9.64
C ALA A 159 -13.73 6.51 -8.79
N HIS A 160 -14.46 6.74 -7.70
CA HIS A 160 -14.14 7.79 -6.73
C HIS A 160 -12.80 7.52 -6.03
N LEU A 161 -12.59 6.30 -5.52
CA LEU A 161 -11.32 5.91 -4.89
C LEU A 161 -10.14 5.99 -5.85
N ALA A 162 -10.33 5.60 -7.11
CA ALA A 162 -9.32 5.69 -8.15
C ALA A 162 -8.84 7.13 -8.39
N ARG A 163 -9.76 8.12 -8.33
CA ARG A 163 -9.43 9.55 -8.51
C ARG A 163 -8.66 10.13 -7.32
N GLY A 164 -8.95 9.66 -6.11
CA GLY A 164 -8.26 10.12 -4.89
C GLY A 164 -6.94 9.41 -4.63
N GLN A 165 -6.64 8.33 -5.35
CA GLN A 165 -5.49 7.48 -5.07
C GLN A 165 -4.17 8.21 -5.36
N VAL A 166 -3.25 8.14 -4.40
CA VAL A 166 -1.86 8.57 -4.57
C VAL A 166 -0.96 7.36 -4.75
N GLU A 167 0.19 7.56 -5.42
CA GLU A 167 1.18 6.50 -5.55
C GLU A 167 1.88 6.27 -4.20
N THR A 168 1.70 5.08 -3.63
CA THR A 168 2.40 4.66 -2.41
C THR A 168 3.75 4.05 -2.78
N THR A 169 4.83 4.54 -2.18
CA THR A 169 6.21 4.06 -2.43
C THR A 169 6.74 3.12 -1.35
N MET A 170 6.03 2.97 -0.24
CA MET A 170 6.43 2.11 0.88
C MET A 170 5.20 1.36 1.41
N SER A 171 5.11 0.06 1.08
CA SER A 171 4.20 -0.86 1.75
C SER A 171 4.73 -1.15 3.15
N PHE A 172 3.85 -1.13 4.17
CA PHE A 172 4.25 -1.38 5.56
C PHE A 172 4.09 -2.85 5.98
N ASN A 173 3.58 -3.72 5.10
CA ASN A 173 3.36 -5.13 5.42
C ASN A 173 4.31 -6.00 4.61
N ASP A 174 5.37 -6.48 5.26
CA ASP A 174 6.20 -7.57 4.74
C ASP A 174 5.91 -8.83 5.57
N TYR A 175 5.15 -9.75 4.98
CA TYR A 175 4.77 -11.03 5.60
C TYR A 175 5.75 -12.16 5.24
N TRP A 176 6.88 -11.85 4.60
CA TRP A 176 7.89 -12.86 4.30
C TRP A 176 8.73 -13.16 5.54
N ILE A 177 8.52 -14.35 6.11
CA ILE A 177 9.36 -14.90 7.18
C ILE A 177 10.69 -15.45 6.60
N GLU A 178 10.66 -15.87 5.34
CA GLU A 178 11.81 -16.37 4.60
C GLU A 178 12.16 -15.42 3.45
N PRO A 179 13.42 -15.35 2.97
CA PRO A 179 13.76 -14.53 1.81
C PRO A 179 12.88 -14.90 0.60
N PRO A 180 12.17 -13.94 -0.01
CA PRO A 180 11.34 -14.23 -1.15
C PRO A 180 12.20 -14.73 -2.33
N PRO A 181 11.62 -15.57 -3.21
CA PRO A 181 12.35 -16.10 -4.36
C PRO A 181 12.57 -14.98 -5.40
N PHE A 182 13.62 -14.19 -5.21
CA PHE A 182 13.99 -13.14 -6.15
C PHE A 182 14.57 -13.75 -7.43
N PRO A 183 13.99 -13.49 -8.60
CA PRO A 183 14.63 -13.84 -9.86
C PRO A 183 15.90 -12.99 -10.01
N SER A 184 17.08 -13.59 -9.88
CA SER A 184 18.33 -12.89 -10.12
C SER A 184 18.50 -12.60 -11.61
N LEU A 185 18.83 -11.35 -11.94
CA LEU A 185 19.21 -11.01 -13.30
C LEU A 185 20.65 -11.48 -13.52
N SER A 186 20.86 -12.36 -14.49
CA SER A 186 22.21 -12.78 -14.84
C SER A 186 22.99 -11.63 -15.47
N ALA A 187 24.29 -11.54 -15.16
CA ALA A 187 25.18 -10.57 -15.81
C ALA A 187 25.14 -10.70 -17.34
N GLY A 188 24.97 -11.93 -17.84
CA GLY A 188 24.80 -12.20 -19.27
C GLY A 188 23.57 -11.55 -19.89
N ALA A 189 22.43 -11.50 -19.19
CA ALA A 189 21.24 -10.83 -19.69
C ALA A 189 21.44 -9.30 -19.79
N ILE A 190 22.08 -8.71 -18.78
CA ILE A 190 22.39 -7.27 -18.74
C ILE A 190 23.39 -6.91 -19.86
N LEU A 191 24.48 -7.67 -19.97
CA LEU A 191 25.49 -7.49 -21.02
C LEU A 191 24.90 -7.74 -22.40
N GLY A 192 23.98 -8.69 -22.54
CA GLY A 192 23.28 -9.00 -23.79
C GLY A 192 22.46 -7.82 -24.31
N VAL A 193 21.67 -7.17 -23.44
CA VAL A 193 20.90 -5.96 -23.81
C VAL A 193 21.84 -4.84 -24.27
N THR A 194 22.88 -4.55 -23.50
CA THR A 194 23.87 -3.52 -23.85
C THR A 194 24.57 -3.85 -25.17
N GLY A 195 24.99 -5.10 -25.35
CA GLY A 195 25.67 -5.57 -26.55
C GLY A 195 24.80 -5.48 -27.81
N ILE A 196 23.52 -5.86 -27.73
CA ILE A 196 22.57 -5.75 -28.85
C ILE A 196 22.42 -4.28 -29.27
N VAL A 197 22.20 -3.37 -28.32
CA VAL A 197 22.05 -1.94 -28.64
C VAL A 197 23.34 -1.37 -29.23
N LEU A 198 24.50 -1.72 -28.69
CA LEU A 198 25.79 -1.31 -29.25
C LEU A 198 25.96 -1.79 -30.70
N LEU A 199 25.63 -3.05 -30.99
CA LEU A 199 25.70 -3.60 -32.35
C LEU A 199 24.75 -2.89 -33.31
N VAL A 200 23.55 -2.51 -32.86
CA VAL A 200 22.61 -1.71 -33.66
C VAL A 200 23.23 -0.36 -34.03
N PHE A 201 23.82 0.35 -33.07
CA PHE A 201 24.46 1.64 -33.33
C PHE A 201 25.69 1.52 -34.23
N LEU A 202 26.50 0.47 -34.07
CA LEU A 202 27.62 0.20 -34.99
C LEU A 202 27.13 -0.12 -36.41
N GLY A 203 26.04 -0.87 -36.55
CA GLY A 203 25.40 -1.13 -37.84
C GLY A 203 24.84 0.15 -38.50
N LEU A 204 24.24 1.04 -37.70
CA LEU A 204 23.81 2.36 -38.17
C LEU A 204 25.00 3.24 -38.57
N GLY A 205 26.09 3.23 -37.80
CA GLY A 205 27.33 3.93 -38.13
C GLY A 205 27.92 3.46 -39.45
N TRP A 206 27.94 2.14 -39.69
CA TRP A 206 28.35 1.56 -40.98
C TRP A 206 27.48 2.03 -42.14
N LEU A 207 26.15 2.04 -41.95
CA LEU A 207 25.21 2.48 -42.97
C LEU A 207 25.40 3.97 -43.31
N VAL A 208 25.56 4.81 -42.28
CA VAL A 208 25.85 6.25 -42.44
C VAL A 208 27.17 6.46 -43.17
N GLN A 209 28.22 5.71 -42.82
CA GLN A 209 29.50 5.77 -43.51
C GLN A 209 29.37 5.46 -45.00
N ARG A 210 28.61 4.41 -45.32
CA ARG A 210 28.43 3.95 -46.71
C ARG A 210 27.58 4.92 -47.54
N GLN A 211 26.53 5.52 -46.96
CA GLN A 211 25.59 6.38 -47.69
C GLN A 211 26.07 7.83 -47.80
N LEU A 212 26.73 8.35 -46.76
CA LEU A 212 27.14 9.75 -46.68
C LEU A 212 28.64 9.96 -46.91
N HIS A 213 29.39 8.89 -47.23
CA HIS A 213 30.84 8.91 -47.42
C HIS A 213 31.60 9.59 -46.27
N THR A 214 31.12 9.44 -45.03
CA THR A 214 31.74 10.06 -43.87
C THR A 214 33.08 9.39 -43.54
N GLY A 215 33.96 10.14 -42.88
CA GLY A 215 35.25 9.63 -42.43
C GLY A 215 35.15 8.57 -41.33
N TRP A 216 36.28 7.96 -41.00
CA TRP A 216 36.42 6.90 -39.98
C TRP A 216 35.93 7.32 -38.58
N TRP A 217 35.80 8.61 -38.31
CA TRP A 217 35.32 9.17 -37.04
C TRP A 217 33.88 8.76 -36.67
N ILE A 218 33.08 8.29 -37.65
CA ILE A 218 31.72 7.82 -37.38
C ILE A 218 31.69 6.59 -36.47
N TRP A 219 32.73 5.74 -36.51
CA TRP A 219 32.83 4.53 -35.69
C TRP A 219 32.97 4.81 -34.19
N PRO A 220 33.90 5.64 -33.71
CA PRO A 220 33.98 5.97 -32.28
C PRO A 220 32.72 6.71 -31.80
N VAL A 221 32.11 7.57 -32.63
CA VAL A 221 30.84 8.23 -32.28
C VAL A 221 29.71 7.21 -32.15
N ALA A 222 29.56 6.30 -33.11
CA ALA A 222 28.57 5.23 -33.05
C ALA A 222 28.78 4.30 -31.84
N ALA A 223 30.03 3.97 -31.51
CA ALA A 223 30.35 3.15 -30.35
C ALA A 223 29.99 3.84 -29.03
N LEU A 224 30.32 5.13 -28.87
CA LEU A 224 30.00 5.91 -27.67
C LEU A 224 28.49 6.06 -27.49
N LEU A 225 27.76 6.43 -28.55
CA LEU A 225 26.31 6.55 -28.52
C LEU A 225 25.64 5.20 -28.25
N GLY A 226 26.13 4.13 -28.89
CA GLY A 226 25.64 2.77 -28.69
C GLY A 226 25.87 2.27 -27.25
N LEU A 227 27.01 2.59 -26.65
CA LEU A 227 27.30 2.25 -25.26
C LEU A 227 26.38 3.02 -24.31
N ALA A 228 26.23 4.34 -24.48
CA ALA A 228 25.36 5.15 -23.65
C ALA A 228 23.89 4.69 -23.74
N ALA A 229 23.39 4.45 -24.96
CA ALA A 229 22.05 3.92 -25.19
C ALA A 229 21.89 2.50 -24.63
N GLY A 230 22.91 1.65 -24.76
CA GLY A 230 22.93 0.29 -24.24
C GLY A 230 22.86 0.26 -22.71
N LEU A 231 23.65 1.08 -22.03
CA LEU A 231 23.60 1.23 -20.57
C LEU A 231 22.25 1.75 -20.10
N TRP A 232 21.67 2.73 -20.80
CA TRP A 232 20.33 3.22 -20.49
C TRP A 232 19.25 2.15 -20.70
N ALA A 233 19.34 1.37 -21.77
CA ALA A 233 18.43 0.26 -22.05
C ALA A 233 18.57 -0.84 -20.97
N ALA A 234 19.80 -1.18 -20.56
CA ALA A 234 20.05 -2.10 -19.47
C ALA A 234 19.46 -1.58 -18.14
N TYR A 235 19.65 -0.30 -17.82
CA TYR A 235 19.05 0.34 -16.64
C TYR A 235 17.51 0.25 -16.67
N LYS A 236 16.88 0.59 -17.82
CA LYS A 236 15.43 0.46 -17.99
C LYS A 236 14.97 -0.99 -17.88
N PHE A 237 15.71 -1.94 -18.43
CA PHE A 237 15.42 -3.37 -18.34
C PHE A 237 15.47 -3.87 -16.89
N VAL A 238 16.52 -3.52 -16.14
CA VAL A 238 16.65 -3.84 -14.72
C VAL A 238 15.48 -3.25 -13.93
N ASN A 239 15.19 -1.95 -14.10
CA ASN A 239 14.07 -1.30 -13.42
C ASN A 239 12.72 -1.92 -13.77
N ALA A 240 12.46 -2.24 -15.03
CA ALA A 240 11.20 -2.87 -15.45
C ALA A 240 11.03 -4.27 -14.85
N ARG A 241 12.12 -4.98 -14.59
CA ARG A 241 12.10 -6.29 -13.92
C ARG A 241 11.97 -6.14 -12.40
N GLY A 242 12.65 -5.17 -11.80
CA GLY A 242 12.59 -4.87 -10.37
C GLY A 242 11.29 -4.21 -9.92
N ALA A 243 10.57 -3.55 -10.83
CA ALA A 243 9.27 -2.94 -10.54
C ALA A 243 8.09 -3.94 -10.55
N LYS A 244 8.35 -5.23 -10.80
CA LYS A 244 7.31 -6.26 -10.73
C LYS A 244 6.96 -6.52 -9.26
N PRO A 245 5.67 -6.63 -8.92
CA PRO A 245 5.22 -7.05 -7.60
C PRO A 245 5.87 -8.38 -7.19
N PHE A 246 6.18 -8.52 -5.91
CA PHE A 246 6.56 -9.79 -5.34
C PHE A 246 5.41 -10.79 -5.41
N PRO A 247 5.74 -12.09 -5.52
CA PRO A 247 4.72 -13.13 -5.38
C PRO A 247 4.06 -13.05 -3.99
N THR A 248 2.84 -13.55 -3.90
CA THR A 248 2.10 -13.64 -2.63
C THR A 248 2.90 -14.40 -1.59
N ALA A 249 3.12 -13.79 -0.43
CA ALA A 249 3.77 -14.45 0.70
C ALA A 249 2.89 -15.61 1.21
N PRO A 250 3.47 -16.78 1.53
CA PRO A 250 2.71 -17.89 2.11
C PRO A 250 2.01 -17.49 3.41
N ASN A 251 0.76 -17.90 3.59
CA ASN A 251 -0.04 -17.64 4.81
C ASN A 251 -0.18 -16.15 5.17
N SER A 252 -0.08 -15.26 4.20
CA SER A 252 -0.16 -13.81 4.41
C SER A 252 -1.55 -13.22 4.21
N ASP A 253 -2.51 -14.01 3.73
CA ASP A 253 -3.89 -13.56 3.56
C ASP A 253 -4.60 -13.37 4.92
N LEU A 254 -5.70 -12.60 4.94
CA LEU A 254 -6.36 -12.26 6.20
C LEU A 254 -6.81 -13.50 6.98
N LYS A 255 -7.31 -14.54 6.30
CA LYS A 255 -7.77 -15.75 7.00
C LYS A 255 -6.61 -16.47 7.69
N SER A 256 -5.48 -16.60 6.99
CA SER A 256 -4.27 -17.17 7.55
C SER A 256 -3.72 -16.37 8.73
N VAL A 257 -3.74 -15.03 8.65
CA VAL A 257 -3.33 -14.15 9.76
C VAL A 257 -4.24 -14.31 10.98
N LEU A 258 -5.57 -14.27 10.79
CA LEU A 258 -6.55 -14.48 11.85
C LEU A 258 -6.42 -15.87 12.49
N LYS A 259 -6.10 -16.89 11.68
CA LYS A 259 -5.81 -18.24 12.18
C LYS A 259 -4.55 -18.25 13.04
N GLY A 260 -3.48 -17.60 12.59
CA GLY A 260 -2.24 -17.44 13.34
C GLY A 260 -2.46 -16.79 14.71
N LEU A 261 -3.22 -15.69 14.76
CA LEU A 261 -3.58 -15.00 16.00
C LEU A 261 -4.38 -15.90 16.95
N TYR A 262 -5.39 -16.60 16.43
CA TYR A 262 -6.16 -17.56 17.22
C TYR A 262 -5.28 -18.66 17.81
N LEU A 263 -4.38 -19.24 17.01
CA LEU A 263 -3.47 -20.28 17.47
C LEU A 263 -2.51 -19.76 18.53
N GLN A 264 -1.97 -18.55 18.36
CA GLN A 264 -1.09 -17.92 19.35
C GLN A 264 -1.78 -17.78 20.71
N GLN A 265 -2.99 -17.22 20.73
CA GLN A 265 -3.77 -17.05 21.97
C GLN A 265 -4.08 -18.39 22.64
N ASN A 266 -4.55 -19.37 21.86
CA ASN A 266 -4.93 -20.68 22.40
C ASN A 266 -3.71 -21.50 22.85
N LEU A 267 -2.57 -21.36 22.17
CA LEU A 267 -1.33 -22.00 22.57
C LEU A 267 -0.82 -21.44 23.90
N VAL A 268 -0.88 -20.12 24.10
CA VAL A 268 -0.52 -19.50 25.38
C VAL A 268 -1.37 -20.06 26.52
N ARG A 269 -2.70 -20.15 26.33
CA ARG A 269 -3.60 -20.76 27.33
C ARG A 269 -3.27 -22.23 27.59
N PHE A 270 -3.04 -23.01 26.54
CA PHE A 270 -2.63 -24.40 26.65
C PHE A 270 -1.34 -24.54 27.49
N VAL A 271 -0.31 -23.73 27.20
CA VAL A 271 0.96 -23.77 27.93
C VAL A 271 0.75 -23.43 29.41
N ILE A 272 -0.10 -22.47 29.74
CA ILE A 272 -0.45 -22.12 31.13
C ILE A 272 -1.15 -23.29 31.82
N GLU A 273 -2.15 -23.89 31.17
CA GLU A 273 -2.95 -25.01 31.73
C GLU A 273 -2.12 -26.28 31.97
N GLN A 274 -1.07 -26.51 31.18
CA GLN A 274 -0.26 -27.73 31.24
C GLN A 274 1.04 -27.58 32.05
N GLN A 275 1.22 -26.48 32.79
CA GLN A 275 2.41 -26.31 33.63
C GLN A 275 2.47 -27.40 34.72
N GLY A 276 3.59 -28.11 34.79
CA GLY A 276 3.81 -29.19 35.76
C GLY A 276 3.15 -30.53 35.41
N ALA A 277 2.51 -30.66 34.23
CA ALA A 277 1.95 -31.93 33.78
C ALA A 277 3.04 -32.98 33.54
N ALA A 278 2.71 -34.26 33.78
CA ALA A 278 3.59 -35.37 33.45
C ALA A 278 3.73 -35.52 31.91
N PRO A 279 4.87 -36.02 31.39
CA PRO A 279 5.11 -36.07 29.95
C PRO A 279 4.04 -36.81 29.12
N ALA A 280 3.47 -37.90 29.65
CA ALA A 280 2.42 -38.66 28.97
C ALA A 280 1.11 -37.86 28.87
N ASP A 281 0.75 -37.15 29.93
CA ASP A 281 -0.45 -36.31 29.97
C ASP A 281 -0.30 -35.10 29.05
N LEU A 282 0.88 -34.46 29.03
CA LEU A 282 1.19 -33.36 28.13
C LEU A 282 1.08 -33.79 26.65
N HIS A 283 1.62 -34.96 26.29
CA HIS A 283 1.56 -35.45 24.92
C HIS A 283 0.11 -35.69 24.47
N LYS A 284 -0.70 -36.33 25.33
CA LYS A 284 -2.12 -36.55 25.06
C LYS A 284 -2.87 -35.21 24.93
N ALA A 285 -2.67 -34.30 25.88
CA ALA A 285 -3.31 -32.98 25.87
C ALA A 285 -2.93 -32.16 24.63
N PHE A 286 -1.68 -32.28 24.16
CA PHE A 286 -1.26 -31.64 22.91
C PHE A 286 -1.95 -32.24 21.68
N GLY A 287 -2.14 -33.56 21.64
CA GLY A 287 -2.94 -34.22 20.61
C GLY A 287 -4.39 -33.70 20.56
N ASP A 288 -5.03 -33.57 21.72
CA ASP A 288 -6.38 -33.01 21.85
C ASP A 288 -6.42 -31.53 21.43
N PHE A 289 -5.39 -30.77 21.79
CA PHE A 289 -5.21 -29.38 21.35
C PHE A 289 -5.15 -29.27 19.83
N LEU A 290 -4.34 -30.10 19.16
CA LEU A 290 -4.23 -30.12 17.69
C LEU A 290 -5.54 -30.53 17.03
N ALA A 291 -6.22 -31.55 17.56
CA ALA A 291 -7.50 -32.03 17.03
C ALA A 291 -8.61 -30.95 17.12
N ARG A 292 -8.63 -30.18 18.22
CA ARG A 292 -9.57 -29.09 18.47
C ARG A 292 -9.27 -27.85 17.63
N THR A 293 -8.00 -27.44 17.58
CA THR A 293 -7.59 -26.18 16.96
C THR A 293 -7.36 -26.29 15.45
N ARG A 294 -7.06 -27.48 14.94
CA ARG A 294 -6.81 -27.77 13.52
C ARG A 294 -5.92 -26.70 12.86
N PRO A 295 -4.62 -26.62 13.21
CA PRO A 295 -3.79 -25.48 12.81
C PRO A 295 -3.70 -25.21 11.30
N ALA A 296 -3.76 -26.26 10.49
CA ALA A 296 -3.69 -26.16 9.03
C ALA A 296 -5.03 -25.79 8.35
N ASP A 297 -6.15 -25.83 9.08
CA ASP A 297 -7.47 -25.47 8.55
C ASP A 297 -7.77 -24.00 8.89
N VAL A 298 -7.58 -23.13 7.89
CA VAL A 298 -7.75 -21.66 8.03
C VAL A 298 -9.22 -21.23 8.05
N ASP A 299 -10.14 -22.08 7.62
CA ASP A 299 -11.58 -21.77 7.57
C ASP A 299 -12.30 -22.16 8.88
N GLN A 300 -11.65 -22.94 9.75
CA GLN A 300 -12.22 -23.39 11.02
C GLN A 300 -11.46 -22.84 12.22
N SER A 301 -12.17 -22.49 13.29
CA SER A 301 -11.60 -22.05 14.57
C SER A 301 -10.54 -20.95 14.38
N THR A 302 -11.02 -19.73 14.14
CA THR A 302 -10.20 -18.55 13.84
C THR A 302 -10.63 -17.36 14.70
N GLN A 303 -9.78 -16.33 14.75
CA GLN A 303 -10.09 -15.06 15.41
C GLN A 303 -11.18 -14.35 14.60
N PRO A 304 -12.32 -13.94 15.21
CA PRO A 304 -13.30 -13.13 14.51
C PRO A 304 -12.69 -11.79 14.06
N PRO A 305 -12.95 -11.33 12.82
CA PRO A 305 -12.51 -10.02 12.36
C PRO A 305 -13.00 -8.89 13.28
N GLY A 306 -12.18 -7.86 13.47
CA GLY A 306 -12.55 -6.65 14.24
C GLY A 306 -12.62 -6.82 15.77
N VAL A 307 -12.28 -8.00 16.28
CA VAL A 307 -12.18 -8.29 17.71
C VAL A 307 -10.74 -8.67 18.02
N LEU A 308 -10.20 -8.16 19.13
CA LEU A 308 -8.94 -8.63 19.71
C LEU A 308 -9.27 -9.32 21.03
N HIS A 309 -9.04 -10.63 21.11
CA HIS A 309 -9.12 -11.34 22.38
C HIS A 309 -7.76 -11.21 23.10
N ALA A 310 -7.75 -10.47 24.19
CA ALA A 310 -6.65 -10.47 25.16
C ALA A 310 -6.67 -11.75 26.03
#